data_AF-A0A8B0SUQ4-F1
#
_entry.id   AF-A0A8B0SUQ4-F1
#
_cell.length_a   1.000
_cell.length_b   1.000
_cell.length_c   1.000
_cell.angle_alpha   90.00
_cell.angle_beta   90.00
_cell.angle_gamma   90.00
#
_symmetry.space_group_name_H-M   'P 1'
#
loop_
_entity.id
_entity.type
_entity.pdbx_description
1 polymer ?
#
loop_
_entity_poly.entity_id
_entity_poly.type
_entity_poly.pdbx_seq_one_letter_code
_entity_poly.pdbx_strand_id
1 'polypeptide(L)' 'MQNYYHIDIMPVSIDGRPLHNGLFPRYGRATMEMIKQYAITEVPTIYLMSNDGSQATRVSTGLVSADELKKIRLFLRPEV' A
#
# COMPACT_ATOMS: atom_id res chain seq x y z
N MET A 1 -10.83 -4.39 6.57
CA MET A 1 -10.50 -3.72 5.30
C MET A 1 -11.54 -2.63 5.06
N GLN A 2 -11.15 -1.45 4.55
CA GLN A 2 -12.07 -0.38 4.17
C GLN A 2 -12.04 -0.28 2.63
N ASN A 3 -13.21 -0.37 2.00
CA ASN A 3 -13.34 -0.36 0.55
C ASN A 3 -13.39 1.08 0.05
N TYR A 4 -12.29 1.56 -0.52
CA TYR A 4 -12.25 2.79 -1.28
C TYR A 4 -12.07 2.42 -2.75
N TYR A 5 -13.01 2.83 -3.60
CA TYR A 5 -12.88 2.68 -5.06
C TYR A 5 -12.71 1.24 -5.59
N HIS A 6 -13.25 0.22 -4.91
CA HIS A 6 -13.12 -1.22 -5.21
C HIS A 6 -11.69 -1.78 -5.05
N ILE A 7 -10.84 -1.11 -4.27
CA ILE A 7 -9.51 -1.57 -3.89
C ILE A 7 -9.49 -1.72 -2.37
N ASP A 8 -9.01 -2.87 -1.90
CA ASP A 8 -8.77 -3.08 -0.48
C ASP A 8 -7.43 -2.45 -0.07
N ILE A 9 -7.48 -1.49 0.86
CA ILE A 9 -6.28 -0.86 1.40
C ILE A 9 -5.89 -1.58 2.70
N MET A 10 -4.65 -2.10 2.72
CA MET A 10 -4.02 -2.66 3.92
C MET A 10 -2.86 -1.77 4.36
N PRO A 11 -3.08 -0.86 5.33
CA PRO A 11 -2.01 -0.05 5.89
C PRO A 11 -1.11 -0.93 6.77
N VAL A 12 0.20 -0.81 6.58
CA VAL A 12 1.22 -1.55 7.33
C VAL A 12 2.20 -0.57 7.95
N SER A 13 2.38 -0.66 9.27
CA SER A 13 3.33 0.15 10.02
C SER A 13 4.66 -0.58 10.20
N ILE A 14 5.76 0.10 9.85
CA ILE A 14 7.12 -0.41 10.02
C ILE A 14 7.56 -0.34 11.49
N ASP A 15 7.22 0.75 12.18
CA ASP A 15 7.58 0.98 13.58
C ASP A 15 6.52 0.45 14.58
N GLY A 16 5.40 -0.07 14.07
CA GLY A 16 4.29 -0.60 14.86
C GLY A 16 3.38 0.48 15.45
N ARG A 17 3.56 1.75 15.08
CA ARG A 17 2.75 2.87 15.59
C ARG A 17 1.70 3.32 14.55
N PRO A 18 0.55 3.86 15.00
CA PRO A 18 -0.42 4.46 14.10
C PRO A 18 0.12 5.78 13.53
N LEU A 19 -0.48 6.26 12.44
CA LEU A 19 -0.21 7.61 11.96
C LEU A 19 -0.73 8.64 12.96
N HIS A 20 0.05 9.70 13.19
CA HIS A 20 -0.29 10.77 14.15
C HIS A 20 -1.59 11.52 13.79
N ASN A 21 -2.02 11.49 12.53
CA ASN A 21 -3.24 12.14 12.05
C ASN A 21 -4.52 11.29 12.23
N GLY A 22 -4.42 10.10 12.83
CA GLY A 22 -5.56 9.22 13.08
C GLY A 22 -6.10 8.48 11.84
N LEU A 23 -5.48 8.64 10.68
CA LEU A 23 -5.82 7.84 9.50
C LEU A 23 -5.37 6.38 9.72
N PHE A 24 -6.12 5.45 9.09
CA PHE A 24 -5.84 4.02 9.17
C PHE A 24 -5.80 3.45 10.61
N PRO A 25 -6.90 3.57 11.38
CA PRO A 25 -6.94 3.11 12.77
C PRO A 25 -6.76 1.59 12.93
N ARG A 26 -6.93 0.83 11.84
CA ARG A 26 -6.61 -0.60 11.77
C ARG A 26 -5.45 -0.79 10.79
N TYR A 27 -4.31 -1.23 11.28
CA TYR A 27 -3.08 -1.44 10.49
C TYR A 27 -2.39 -2.74 10.90
N GLY A 28 -1.67 -3.35 9.96
CA GLY A 28 -0.77 -4.47 10.22
C GLY A 28 0.60 -3.98 10.67
N ARG A 29 1.38 -4.83 11.34
CA ARG A 29 2.79 -4.56 11.64
C ARG A 29 3.66 -5.27 10.61
N ALA A 30 4.62 -4.56 10.02
CA ALA A 30 5.56 -5.18 9.10
C ALA A 30 6.43 -6.20 9.82
N THR A 31 6.66 -7.34 9.18
CA THR A 31 7.68 -8.30 9.61
C THR A 31 9.00 -8.01 8.89
N MET A 32 10.11 -8.46 9.47
CA MET A 32 11.42 -8.38 8.79
C MET A 32 11.44 -9.16 7.48
N GLU A 33 10.63 -10.22 7.37
CA GLU A 33 10.46 -11.00 6.14
C GLU A 33 9.80 -10.16 5.05
N MET A 34 8.69 -9.48 5.36
CA MET A 34 8.01 -8.58 4.42
C MET A 34 8.94 -7.45 3.93
N ILE A 35 9.70 -6.84 4.86
CA ILE A 35 10.64 -5.76 4.51
C ILE A 35 11.68 -6.26 3.50
N LYS A 36 12.21 -7.47 3.72
CA LYS A 36 13.18 -8.09 2.80
C LYS A 36 12.55 -8.49 1.47
N GLN A 37 11.40 -9.18 1.50
CA GLN A 37 10.70 -9.69 0.32
C GLN A 37 10.35 -8.56 -0.65
N TYR A 38 9.89 -7.42 -0.14
CA TYR A 38 9.49 -6.28 -0.97
C TYR A 38 10.59 -5.22 -1.13
N ALA A 39 11.79 -5.49 -0.62
CA ALA A 39 12.93 -4.57 -0.62
C ALA A 39 12.55 -3.15 -0.18
N ILE A 40 11.84 -3.05 0.96
CA ILE A 40 11.37 -1.77 1.50
C ILE A 40 12.57 -1.01 2.07
N THR A 41 13.02 0.02 1.36
CA THR A 41 14.13 0.89 1.79
C THR A 41 13.70 2.28 2.21
N GLU A 42 12.48 2.69 1.86
CA GLU A 42 11.94 4.05 2.07
C GLU A 42 10.50 4.00 2.56
N VAL A 43 10.12 4.97 3.41
CA VAL A 43 8.77 5.11 3.96
C VAL A 43 8.27 6.56 3.82
N PRO A 44 6.98 6.78 3.48
CA PRO A 44 5.99 5.78 3.10
C PRO A 44 6.26 5.18 1.71
N THR A 45 5.79 3.96 1.47
CA THR A 45 5.86 3.27 0.17
C THR A 45 4.55 2.55 -0.09
N ILE A 46 4.13 2.50 -1.35
CA ILE A 46 2.86 1.89 -1.74
C ILE A 46 3.15 0.76 -2.71
N TYR A 47 2.59 -0.40 -2.39
CA TYR A 47 2.58 -1.57 -3.25
C TYR A 47 1.16 -1.84 -3.70
N LEU A 48 1.05 -2.20 -4.97
CA LEU A 48 -0.13 -2.79 -5.53
C LEU A 48 0.04 -4.31 -5.51
N MET A 49 -0.91 -5.00 -4.91
CA MET A 49 -0.84 -6.44 -4.71
C MET A 49 -2.03 -7.14 -5.38
N SER A 50 -1.80 -8.32 -5.93
CA SER A 50 -2.88 -9.20 -6.38
C SER A 50 -3.70 -9.70 -5.19
N ASN A 51 -5.00 -10.00 -5.39
CA ASN A 51 -5.88 -10.42 -4.30
C ASN A 51 -5.42 -11.70 -3.59
N ASP A 52 -4.66 -12.55 -4.27
CA ASP A 52 -4.08 -13.79 -3.75
C ASP A 52 -2.70 -13.58 -3.08
N GLY A 53 -2.17 -12.36 -3.09
CA GLY A 53 -0.86 -12.00 -2.54
C GLY A 53 0.35 -12.51 -3.32
N SER A 54 0.14 -13.17 -4.48
CA SER A 54 1.21 -13.80 -5.26
C SER A 54 2.11 -12.78 -5.97
N GLN A 55 1.59 -11.60 -6.26
CA GLN A 55 2.31 -10.53 -6.95
C GLN A 55 2.19 -9.21 -6.18
N ALA A 56 3.30 -8.49 -6.10
CA ALA A 56 3.33 -7.13 -5.59
C ALA A 56 4.24 -6.25 -6.48
N THR A 57 3.74 -5.08 -6.87
CA THR A 57 4.49 -4.09 -7.63
C THR A 57 4.54 -2.79 -6.84
N ARG A 58 5.74 -2.23 -6.66
CA ARG A 58 5.90 -0.93 -6.03
C ARG A 58 5.39 0.14 -6.99
N VAL A 59 4.40 0.91 -6.57
CA VAL A 59 3.75 1.93 -7.39
C VAL A 59 4.11 3.36 -6.95
N SER A 60 4.63 3.54 -5.74
CA SER A 60 5.14 4.83 -5.29
C SER A 60 6.09 4.72 -4.10
N THR A 61 7.03 5.66 -4.01
CA THR A 61 7.82 5.99 -2.81
C THR A 61 7.56 7.44 -2.41
N GLY A 62 7.41 7.71 -1.12
CA GLY A 62 7.11 9.03 -0.57
C GLY A 62 5.61 9.33 -0.43
N LEU A 63 5.30 10.58 -0.07
CA LEU A 63 3.92 11.05 0.11
C LEU A 63 3.20 11.07 -1.24
N VAL A 64 2.07 10.38 -1.32
CA VAL A 64 1.26 10.26 -2.53
C VAL A 64 -0.02 11.04 -2.36
N SER A 65 -0.33 11.91 -3.31
CA SER A 65 -1.62 12.59 -3.34
C SER A 65 -2.76 11.62 -3.68
N ALA A 66 -3.98 11.93 -3.25
CA ALA A 66 -5.15 11.11 -3.58
C ALA A 66 -5.37 10.97 -5.10
N ASP A 67 -4.97 11.95 -5.90
CA ASP A 67 -5.09 11.89 -7.35
C ASP A 67 -4.04 10.99 -8.00
N GLU A 68 -2.84 10.89 -7.43
CA GLU A 68 -1.84 9.91 -7.86
C GLU A 68 -2.28 8.48 -7.54
N LEU A 69 -2.97 8.26 -6.42
CA LEU A 69 -3.61 6.97 -6.11
C LEU A 69 -4.66 6.59 -7.16
N LYS A 70 -5.44 7.54 -7.67
CA LYS A 70 -6.42 7.28 -8.74
C LYS A 70 -5.75 6.90 -10.07
N LYS A 71 -4.55 7.39 -10.36
CA LYS A 71 -3.80 7.00 -11.57
C LYS A 71 -3.34 5.55 -11.51
N ILE A 72 -2.99 5.05 -10.33
CA ILE A 72 -2.64 3.63 -10.13
C ILE A 72 -3.82 2.70 -10.48
N ARG A 73 -5.06 3.12 -10.21
CA ARG A 73 -6.27 2.38 -10.65
C ARG A 73 -6.34 2.25 -12.18
N LEU A 74 -5.86 3.24 -12.93
CA LEU A 74 -5.89 3.21 -14.39
C LEU A 74 -4.93 2.15 -14.95
N PHE A 75 -3.78 1.92 -14.30
CA PHE A 75 -2.84 0.85 -14.66
C PHE A 75 -3.40 -0.56 -14.43
N LEU A 76 -4.38 -0.72 -13.54
CA LEU A 76 -5.02 -2.00 -13.18
C LEU A 76 -6.16 -2.42 -14.10
N ARG A 77 -6.65 -1.51 -14.93
CA ARG A 77 -7.52 -1.86 -16.04
C ARG A 77 -6.62 -1.87 -17.28
N PRO A 78 -6.12 -3.02 -17.75
CA PRO A 78 -5.69 -3.05 -19.13
C PRO A 78 -6.91 -2.60 -19.93
N GLU A 79 -6.79 -1.49 -20.64
CA GLU A 79 -7.77 -1.13 -21.64
C GLU A 79 -7.88 -2.36 -22.55
N VAL A 80 -9.09 -2.90 -22.63
CA VAL A 80 -9.52 -3.69 -23.77
C VAL A 80 -9.64 -2.72 -24.94
#